data_AF-A0A828SW86-F1
#
_entry.id   AF-A0A828SW86-F1
#
_cell.length_a   1.000
_cell.length_b   1.000
_cell.length_c   1.000
_cell.angle_alpha   90.00
_cell.angle_beta   90.00
_cell.angle_gamma   90.00
#
_symmetry.space_group_name_H-M   'P 1'
#
loop_
_entity.id
_entity.type
_entity.pdbx_description
1 polymer ?
#
loop_
_entity_poly.entity_id
_entity_poly.type
_entity_poly.pdbx_seq_one_letter_code
_entity_poly.pdbx_strand_id
1 'polypeptide(L)'
;MPKGANQKFKLYRLAQIMCEKTDETHYLTMPEIQKELEKYDIIAERRSLYESLKDLEEFGIEVEGERSGRGYRYHVIGRQFELAELKLLVDAIQSSKFITEKMTNRLIGKLETLVSQHDAADLRRQVFVSGRIKTMNETVYYSVDTIYNAISQNKKIKFQYYQWNVKKEPELRHGGAYYHISPWGLLWDHENYYLIGYDSRAEQIRHYRVDKMLHILLSEEIREGKEEFQKIDMASYSKKSFGMFGGKEQSVKLLVENSLAGVIVDRFGKDVMMIPADADHFTVSVDVQVSSQFISWVFALGSQAKIVSPKNVVNQVRKKIEKLAEQYALPIENRREN
;
A
#
# COMPACT_ATOMS: atom_id res chain seq x y z
N MET A 1 -45.54 -29.45 -9.62
CA MET A 1 -45.50 -28.58 -8.42
C MET A 1 -44.04 -28.44 -7.98
N PRO A 2 -43.55 -27.25 -7.62
CA PRO A 2 -42.19 -27.12 -7.09
C PRO A 2 -42.14 -27.88 -5.77
N LYS A 3 -41.25 -28.88 -5.67
CA LYS A 3 -41.19 -29.82 -4.53
C LYS A 3 -40.52 -29.24 -3.26
N GLY A 4 -40.21 -27.94 -3.22
CA GLY A 4 -39.63 -27.27 -2.05
C GLY A 4 -39.92 -25.76 -2.02
N ALA A 5 -39.96 -25.18 -0.81
CA ALA A 5 -40.33 -23.78 -0.58
C ALA A 5 -39.35 -22.77 -1.24
N ASN A 6 -38.09 -23.17 -1.43
CA ASN A 6 -37.00 -22.31 -1.89
C ASN A 6 -36.51 -22.60 -3.30
N GLN A 7 -37.29 -23.31 -4.14
CA GLN A 7 -36.82 -23.81 -5.44
C GLN A 7 -36.34 -22.71 -6.39
N LYS A 8 -36.87 -21.49 -6.30
CA LYS A 8 -36.43 -20.33 -7.08
C LYS A 8 -34.96 -19.93 -6.84
N PHE A 9 -34.38 -20.32 -5.71
CA PHE A 9 -33.00 -20.04 -5.35
C PHE A 9 -32.03 -21.19 -5.67
N LYS A 10 -32.51 -22.29 -6.28
CA LYS A 10 -31.70 -23.50 -6.55
C LYS A 10 -30.39 -23.17 -7.26
N LEU A 11 -30.45 -22.39 -8.35
CA LEU A 11 -29.27 -22.08 -9.16
C LEU A 11 -28.24 -21.24 -8.39
N TYR A 12 -28.70 -20.21 -7.69
CA TYR A 12 -27.86 -19.40 -6.81
C TYR A 12 -27.21 -20.22 -5.68
N ARG A 13 -27.98 -21.11 -5.02
CA ARG A 13 -27.45 -21.96 -3.96
C ARG A 13 -26.48 -23.01 -4.48
N LEU A 14 -26.75 -23.56 -5.66
CA LEU A 14 -25.82 -24.47 -6.33
C LEU A 14 -24.50 -23.76 -6.64
N ALA A 15 -24.54 -22.54 -7.18
CA ALA A 15 -23.36 -21.71 -7.41
C ALA A 15 -22.54 -21.51 -6.12
N GLN A 16 -23.19 -21.10 -5.02
CA GLN A 16 -22.52 -20.93 -3.73
C GLN A 16 -21.87 -22.23 -3.23
N ILE A 17 -22.60 -23.35 -3.26
CA ILE A 17 -22.12 -24.66 -2.80
C ILE A 17 -20.88 -25.06 -3.60
N MET A 18 -20.95 -24.97 -4.93
CA MET A 18 -19.83 -25.36 -5.79
C MET A 18 -18.61 -24.44 -5.54
N CYS A 19 -18.79 -23.13 -5.47
CA CYS A 19 -17.70 -22.19 -5.23
C CYS A 19 -17.11 -22.27 -3.80
N GLU A 20 -17.91 -22.62 -2.79
CA GLU A 20 -17.44 -22.68 -1.40
C GLU A 20 -16.76 -24.02 -1.08
N LYS A 21 -17.29 -25.14 -1.62
CA LYS A 21 -16.89 -26.49 -1.20
C LYS A 21 -16.02 -27.24 -2.19
N THR A 22 -15.84 -26.72 -3.40
CA THR A 22 -15.01 -27.37 -4.43
C THR A 22 -13.92 -26.45 -4.95
N ASP A 23 -12.83 -27.04 -5.40
CA ASP A 23 -11.69 -26.40 -6.05
C ASP A 23 -10.95 -27.46 -6.89
N GLU A 24 -9.73 -27.19 -7.34
CA GLU A 24 -8.92 -28.11 -8.16
C GLU A 24 -8.70 -29.49 -7.49
N THR A 25 -8.71 -29.54 -6.16
CA THR A 25 -8.39 -30.73 -5.38
C THR A 25 -9.56 -31.25 -4.54
N HIS A 26 -10.60 -30.43 -4.33
CA HIS A 26 -11.80 -30.76 -3.57
C HIS A 26 -13.02 -30.86 -4.48
N TYR A 27 -13.74 -31.97 -4.36
CA TYR A 27 -14.84 -32.33 -5.27
C TYR A 27 -16.08 -32.70 -4.46
N LEU A 28 -17.25 -32.59 -5.09
CA LEU A 28 -18.52 -33.12 -4.56
C LEU A 28 -19.13 -34.14 -5.51
N THR A 29 -19.70 -35.19 -4.96
CA THR A 29 -20.55 -36.13 -5.70
C THR A 29 -21.98 -35.60 -5.82
N MET A 30 -22.75 -36.09 -6.79
CA MET A 30 -24.15 -35.68 -6.96
C MET A 30 -25.01 -35.86 -5.68
N PRO A 31 -24.91 -36.98 -4.93
CA PRO A 31 -25.61 -37.10 -3.65
C PRO A 31 -25.18 -36.06 -2.60
N GLU A 32 -23.91 -35.67 -2.56
CA GLU A 32 -23.43 -34.63 -1.65
C GLU A 32 -23.97 -33.25 -2.03
N ILE A 33 -24.01 -32.93 -3.32
CA ILE A 33 -24.64 -31.70 -3.83
C ILE A 33 -26.12 -31.64 -3.41
N GLN A 34 -26.87 -32.75 -3.57
CA GLN A 34 -28.26 -32.84 -3.12
C GLN A 34 -28.39 -32.59 -1.61
N LYS A 35 -27.54 -33.25 -0.80
CA LYS A 35 -27.52 -33.09 0.65
C LYS A 35 -27.18 -31.66 1.09
N GLU A 36 -26.31 -30.96 0.37
CA GLU A 36 -25.98 -29.55 0.66
C GLU A 36 -27.15 -28.62 0.30
N LEU A 37 -27.86 -28.86 -0.81
CA LEU A 37 -29.06 -28.11 -1.18
C LEU A 37 -30.23 -28.33 -0.21
N GLU A 38 -30.38 -29.55 0.32
CA GLU A 38 -31.41 -29.88 1.31
C GLU A 38 -31.30 -29.05 2.60
N LYS A 39 -30.08 -28.61 2.98
CA LYS A 39 -29.88 -27.69 4.12
C LYS A 39 -30.56 -26.33 3.95
N TYR A 40 -30.94 -25.98 2.72
CA TYR A 40 -31.67 -24.76 2.38
C TYR A 40 -33.13 -25.03 1.99
N ASP A 41 -33.66 -26.22 2.31
CA ASP A 41 -35.00 -26.69 1.94
C ASP A 41 -35.22 -26.75 0.41
N ILE A 42 -34.15 -27.06 -0.34
CA ILE A 42 -34.16 -27.19 -1.80
C ILE A 42 -33.99 -28.67 -2.16
N ILE A 43 -35.09 -29.28 -2.63
CA ILE A 43 -35.09 -30.67 -3.11
C ILE A 43 -34.91 -30.65 -4.63
N ALA A 44 -33.81 -31.24 -5.10
CA ALA A 44 -33.46 -31.26 -6.52
C ALA A 44 -33.22 -32.69 -7.02
N GLU A 45 -33.90 -33.05 -8.11
CA GLU A 45 -33.69 -34.32 -8.80
C GLU A 45 -32.40 -34.27 -9.64
N ARG A 46 -31.66 -35.38 -9.75
CA ARG A 46 -30.36 -35.44 -10.44
C ARG A 46 -30.39 -34.84 -11.84
N ARG A 47 -31.43 -35.15 -12.64
CA ARG A 47 -31.60 -34.61 -14.00
C ARG A 47 -31.60 -33.08 -14.03
N SER A 48 -32.32 -32.47 -13.08
CA SER A 48 -32.43 -31.02 -12.97
C SER A 48 -31.15 -30.36 -12.41
N LEU A 49 -30.28 -31.13 -11.75
CA LEU A 49 -28.97 -30.65 -11.30
C LEU A 49 -27.94 -30.66 -12.42
N TYR A 50 -27.97 -31.64 -13.33
CA TYR A 50 -27.11 -31.62 -14.51
C TYR A 50 -27.33 -30.37 -15.36
N GLU A 51 -28.60 -30.02 -15.62
CA GLU A 51 -28.94 -28.79 -16.33
C GLU A 51 -28.45 -27.56 -15.56
N SER A 52 -28.74 -27.48 -14.25
CA SER A 52 -28.30 -26.33 -13.45
C SER A 52 -26.79 -26.21 -13.25
N LEU A 53 -26.03 -27.31 -13.26
CA LEU A 53 -24.57 -27.26 -13.24
C LEU A 53 -24.04 -26.67 -14.55
N LYS A 54 -24.67 -26.98 -15.68
CA LYS A 54 -24.34 -26.37 -16.97
C LYS A 54 -24.75 -24.89 -17.01
N ASP A 55 -25.92 -24.54 -16.47
CA ASP A 55 -26.39 -23.16 -16.38
C ASP A 55 -25.47 -22.26 -15.53
N LEU A 56 -24.57 -22.83 -14.71
CA LEU A 56 -23.57 -22.05 -13.97
C LEU A 56 -22.54 -21.37 -14.88
N GLU A 57 -22.31 -21.89 -16.08
CA GLU A 57 -21.40 -21.29 -17.08
C GLU A 57 -21.87 -19.88 -17.46
N GLU A 58 -23.18 -19.63 -17.52
CA GLU A 58 -23.76 -18.30 -17.78
C GLU A 58 -23.42 -17.27 -16.69
N PHE A 59 -23.00 -17.73 -15.50
CA PHE A 59 -22.51 -16.90 -14.40
C PHE A 59 -20.97 -16.86 -14.33
N GLY A 60 -20.28 -17.43 -15.31
CA GLY A 60 -18.82 -17.55 -15.33
C GLY A 60 -18.29 -18.55 -14.30
N ILE A 61 -19.09 -19.54 -13.92
CA ILE A 61 -18.69 -20.63 -13.02
C ILE A 61 -18.67 -21.92 -13.83
N GLU A 62 -17.48 -22.33 -14.25
CA GLU A 62 -17.28 -23.56 -15.00
C GLU A 62 -17.17 -24.74 -14.04
N VAL A 63 -18.03 -25.74 -14.21
CA VAL A 63 -18.00 -26.97 -13.41
C VAL A 63 -17.67 -28.14 -14.30
N GLU A 64 -16.54 -28.77 -14.03
CA GLU A 64 -16.18 -30.05 -14.65
C GLU A 64 -16.57 -31.18 -13.71
N GLY A 65 -16.79 -32.35 -14.29
CA GLY A 65 -16.85 -33.56 -13.50
C GLY A 65 -16.08 -34.69 -14.16
N GLU A 66 -15.62 -35.59 -13.32
CA GLU A 66 -14.78 -36.71 -13.69
C GLU A 66 -15.19 -37.99 -12.98
N ARG A 67 -14.80 -39.13 -13.55
CA ARG A 67 -15.06 -40.43 -12.94
C ARG A 67 -14.16 -40.62 -11.73
N SER A 68 -14.76 -41.00 -10.61
CA SER A 68 -14.04 -41.40 -9.41
C SER A 68 -14.52 -42.79 -8.98
N GLY A 69 -13.73 -43.80 -9.31
CA GLY A 69 -14.09 -45.21 -9.12
C GLY A 69 -15.36 -45.60 -9.88
N ARG A 70 -16.42 -46.01 -9.14
CA ARG A 70 -17.73 -46.35 -9.71
C ARG A 70 -18.67 -45.14 -9.82
N GLY A 71 -18.26 -43.96 -9.36
CA GLY A 71 -19.08 -42.75 -9.31
C GLY A 71 -18.57 -41.63 -10.20
N TYR A 72 -19.21 -40.46 -10.06
CA TYR A 72 -18.85 -39.21 -10.72
C TYR A 72 -18.79 -38.10 -9.69
N ARG A 73 -17.79 -37.23 -9.79
CA ARG A 73 -17.57 -36.10 -8.88
C ARG A 73 -17.39 -34.83 -9.69
N TYR A 74 -17.74 -33.69 -9.11
CA TYR A 74 -17.77 -32.39 -9.78
C TYR A 74 -16.98 -31.37 -8.96
N HIS A 75 -16.38 -30.41 -9.65
CA HIS A 75 -15.69 -29.29 -9.05
C HIS A 75 -15.65 -28.10 -9.99
N VAL A 76 -15.37 -26.92 -9.43
CA VAL A 76 -15.16 -25.70 -10.22
C VAL A 76 -13.76 -25.72 -10.86
N ILE A 77 -13.70 -25.49 -12.17
CA ILE A 77 -12.47 -25.43 -13.00
C ILE A 77 -12.21 -24.00 -13.48
N GLY A 78 -11.87 -23.12 -12.56
CA GLY A 78 -11.60 -21.72 -12.89
C GLY A 78 -12.32 -20.77 -11.96
N ARG A 79 -11.58 -19.78 -11.48
CA ARG A 79 -12.08 -18.75 -10.57
C ARG A 79 -11.69 -17.39 -11.13
N GLN A 80 -12.44 -16.37 -10.73
CA GLN A 80 -12.11 -14.99 -11.06
C GLN A 80 -10.75 -14.55 -10.49
N PHE A 81 -10.32 -15.20 -9.40
CA PHE A 81 -8.99 -15.05 -8.84
C PHE A 81 -8.38 -16.41 -8.57
N GLU A 82 -7.14 -16.60 -8.97
CA GLU A 82 -6.32 -17.72 -8.54
C GLU A 82 -5.89 -17.55 -7.08
N LEU A 83 -5.64 -18.67 -6.40
CA LEU A 83 -5.16 -18.65 -5.01
C LEU A 83 -3.84 -17.86 -4.87
N ALA A 84 -2.96 -17.93 -5.87
CA ALA A 84 -1.69 -17.20 -5.87
C ALA A 84 -1.89 -15.67 -5.94
N GLU A 85 -2.86 -15.20 -6.74
CA GLU A 85 -3.19 -13.78 -6.85
C GLU A 85 -3.73 -13.23 -5.52
N LEU A 86 -4.62 -13.99 -4.86
CA LEU A 86 -5.17 -13.60 -3.57
C LEU A 86 -4.12 -13.63 -2.45
N LYS A 87 -3.19 -14.58 -2.47
CA LYS A 87 -2.04 -14.59 -1.55
C LYS A 87 -1.22 -13.31 -1.69
N LEU A 88 -0.88 -12.91 -2.92
CA LEU A 88 -0.16 -11.66 -3.19
C LEU A 88 -0.93 -10.42 -2.68
N LEU A 89 -2.24 -10.38 -2.88
CA LEU A 89 -3.09 -9.29 -2.38
C LEU A 89 -3.14 -9.26 -0.85
N VAL A 90 -3.29 -10.42 -0.20
CA VAL A 90 -3.23 -10.53 1.26
C VAL A 90 -1.88 -10.03 1.78
N ASP A 91 -0.77 -10.43 1.18
CA ASP A 91 0.58 -9.99 1.56
C ASP A 91 0.74 -8.48 1.46
N ALA A 92 0.23 -7.86 0.38
CA ALA A 92 0.25 -6.41 0.19
C ALA A 92 -0.61 -5.69 1.24
N ILE A 93 -1.81 -6.20 1.53
CA ILE A 93 -2.74 -5.63 2.52
C ILE A 93 -2.17 -5.75 3.93
N GLN A 94 -1.62 -6.92 4.30
CA GLN A 94 -0.98 -7.14 5.60
C GLN A 94 0.24 -6.22 5.77
N SER A 95 1.07 -6.11 4.73
CA SER A 95 2.28 -5.29 4.73
C SER A 95 2.03 -3.79 4.88
N SER A 96 0.85 -3.31 4.46
CA SER A 96 0.49 -1.89 4.49
C SER A 96 0.40 -1.32 5.91
N LYS A 97 1.16 -0.24 6.16
CA LYS A 97 1.10 0.57 7.39
C LYS A 97 -0.07 1.58 7.38
N PHE A 98 -0.60 1.90 6.20
CA PHE A 98 -1.60 2.94 6.01
C PHE A 98 -3.00 2.55 6.47
N ILE A 99 -3.28 1.27 6.69
CA ILE A 99 -4.58 0.76 7.14
C ILE A 99 -4.46 0.12 8.52
N THR A 100 -5.51 0.19 9.33
CA THR A 100 -5.50 -0.41 10.67
C THR A 100 -5.52 -1.93 10.61
N GLU A 101 -5.19 -2.58 11.73
CA GLU A 101 -5.30 -4.05 11.86
C GLU A 101 -6.75 -4.52 11.65
N LYS A 102 -7.73 -3.78 12.19
CA LYS A 102 -9.15 -4.06 11.99
C LYS A 102 -9.54 -4.00 10.51
N MET A 103 -9.07 -2.97 9.79
CA MET A 103 -9.31 -2.82 8.35
C MET A 103 -8.63 -3.94 7.55
N THR A 104 -7.41 -4.31 7.93
CA THR A 104 -6.64 -5.43 7.34
C THR A 104 -7.43 -6.74 7.46
N ASN A 105 -7.82 -7.13 8.68
CA ASN A 105 -8.55 -8.38 8.93
C ASN A 105 -9.89 -8.41 8.20
N ARG A 106 -10.60 -7.27 8.14
CA ARG A 106 -11.86 -7.16 7.40
C ARG A 106 -11.66 -7.33 5.89
N LEU A 107 -10.57 -6.83 5.31
CA LEU A 107 -10.28 -7.01 3.88
C LEU A 107 -9.89 -8.46 3.58
N ILE A 108 -9.03 -9.06 4.39
CA ILE A 108 -8.63 -10.47 4.23
C ILE A 108 -9.86 -11.37 4.31
N GLY A 109 -10.76 -11.14 5.28
CA GLY A 109 -12.01 -11.89 5.38
C GLY A 109 -12.94 -11.75 4.17
N LYS A 110 -12.85 -10.66 3.40
CA LYS A 110 -13.57 -10.54 2.11
C LYS A 110 -12.87 -11.34 1.01
N LEU A 111 -11.54 -11.33 0.96
CA LEU A 111 -10.77 -12.10 -0.02
C LEU A 111 -10.95 -13.62 0.18
N GLU A 112 -11.11 -14.06 1.42
CA GLU A 112 -11.44 -15.45 1.75
C GLU A 112 -12.75 -15.93 1.13
N THR A 113 -13.72 -15.04 0.90
CA THR A 113 -14.98 -15.41 0.24
C THR A 113 -14.86 -15.63 -1.27
N LEU A 114 -13.68 -15.35 -1.86
CA LEU A 114 -13.42 -15.53 -3.29
C LEU A 114 -12.80 -16.90 -3.60
N VAL A 115 -12.38 -17.65 -2.57
CA VAL A 115 -11.80 -19.00 -2.68
C VAL A 115 -12.70 -20.05 -2.04
N SER A 116 -12.34 -21.33 -2.19
CA SER A 116 -13.01 -22.39 -1.44
C SER A 116 -12.73 -22.24 0.05
N GLN A 117 -13.56 -22.84 0.88
CA GLN A 117 -13.33 -22.94 2.33
C GLN A 117 -11.99 -23.64 2.66
N HIS A 118 -11.49 -24.48 1.76
CA HIS A 118 -10.24 -25.24 1.94
C HIS A 118 -9.04 -24.31 1.76
N ASP A 119 -9.08 -23.49 0.71
CA ASP A 119 -8.04 -22.50 0.39
C ASP A 119 -8.09 -21.25 1.28
N ALA A 120 -9.27 -20.89 1.80
CA ALA A 120 -9.44 -19.73 2.68
C ALA A 120 -8.53 -19.79 3.91
N ALA A 121 -8.30 -20.98 4.46
CA ALA A 121 -7.39 -21.16 5.58
C ALA A 121 -5.93 -20.84 5.22
N ASP A 122 -5.54 -21.10 3.98
CA ASP A 122 -4.17 -20.84 3.49
C ASP A 122 -3.90 -19.37 3.22
N LEU A 123 -4.95 -18.57 2.94
CA LEU A 123 -4.84 -17.11 2.85
C LEU A 123 -4.44 -16.47 4.20
N ARG A 124 -4.84 -17.05 5.33
CA ARG A 124 -4.44 -16.52 6.67
C ARG A 124 -3.06 -16.98 7.11
N ARG A 125 -2.54 -18.06 6.54
CA ARG A 125 -1.34 -18.76 7.05
C ARG A 125 -0.03 -18.15 6.59
N GLN A 126 -0.03 -17.09 5.79
CA GLN A 126 1.18 -16.54 5.20
C GLN A 126 1.46 -15.10 5.64
N VAL A 127 2.78 -14.89 5.84
CA VAL A 127 3.53 -13.74 6.36
C VAL A 127 3.37 -13.46 7.86
N PHE A 128 4.45 -13.76 8.60
CA PHE A 128 4.73 -13.19 9.92
C PHE A 128 4.92 -11.66 9.78
N VAL A 129 3.82 -10.92 9.67
CA VAL A 129 3.78 -9.46 9.84
C VAL A 129 3.34 -9.14 11.28
N SER A 130 3.74 -9.95 12.26
CA SER A 130 3.42 -9.67 13.66
C SER A 130 4.23 -8.47 14.14
N GLY A 131 3.54 -7.49 14.75
CA GLY A 131 4.19 -6.33 15.38
C GLY A 131 4.54 -5.15 14.46
N ARG A 132 4.06 -5.09 13.20
CA ARG A 132 4.21 -3.86 12.40
C ARG A 132 3.35 -2.73 12.96
N ILE A 133 3.94 -1.55 13.07
CA ILE A 133 3.23 -0.33 13.47
C ILE A 133 2.34 0.11 12.31
N LYS A 134 1.03 -0.11 12.45
CA LYS A 134 -0.03 0.38 11.55
C LYS A 134 -0.56 1.73 12.06
N THR A 135 -1.23 2.48 11.19
CA THR A 135 -2.00 3.65 11.62
C THR A 135 -3.11 3.26 12.59
N MET A 136 -3.55 4.21 13.40
CA MET A 136 -4.74 4.08 14.27
C MET A 136 -5.98 4.76 13.68
N ASN A 137 -5.86 5.38 12.50
CA ASN A 137 -6.96 6.12 11.89
C ASN A 137 -7.87 5.17 11.11
N GLU A 138 -9.04 4.85 11.67
CA GLU A 138 -10.05 3.96 11.06
C GLU A 138 -10.83 4.61 9.89
N THR A 139 -10.61 5.91 9.63
CA THR A 139 -11.33 6.66 8.58
C THR A 139 -10.50 6.92 7.32
N VAL A 140 -9.27 6.40 7.26
CA VAL A 140 -8.32 6.66 6.17
C VAL A 140 -8.85 6.37 4.76
N TYR A 141 -9.70 5.35 4.56
CA TYR A 141 -10.33 5.12 3.25
C TYR A 141 -11.25 6.27 2.83
N TYR A 142 -12.07 6.76 3.76
CA TYR A 142 -12.96 7.88 3.52
C TYR A 142 -12.18 9.18 3.34
N SER A 143 -11.06 9.34 4.03
CA SER A 143 -10.16 10.48 3.84
C SER A 143 -9.60 10.53 2.42
N VAL A 144 -9.10 9.41 1.91
CA VAL A 144 -8.60 9.29 0.52
C VAL A 144 -9.72 9.58 -0.48
N ASP A 145 -10.89 8.98 -0.29
CA ASP A 145 -12.06 9.21 -1.15
C ASP A 145 -12.51 10.68 -1.15
N THR A 146 -12.60 11.30 0.03
CA THR A 146 -12.96 12.73 0.17
C THR A 146 -11.97 13.63 -0.57
N ILE A 147 -10.67 13.32 -0.52
CA ILE A 147 -9.65 14.08 -1.24
C ILE A 147 -9.82 13.91 -2.76
N TYR A 148 -10.04 12.68 -3.26
CA TYR A 148 -10.30 12.46 -4.68
C TYR A 148 -11.56 13.18 -5.15
N ASN A 149 -12.63 13.14 -4.36
CA ASN A 149 -13.87 13.87 -4.65
C ASN A 149 -13.66 15.39 -4.67
N ALA A 150 -12.81 15.93 -3.80
CA ALA A 150 -12.47 17.35 -3.82
C ALA A 150 -11.66 17.74 -5.06
N ILE A 151 -10.70 16.90 -5.48
CA ILE A 151 -9.92 17.11 -6.70
C ILE A 151 -10.85 17.10 -7.93
N SER A 152 -11.74 16.12 -8.04
CA SER A 152 -12.64 15.96 -9.19
C SER A 152 -13.67 17.09 -9.28
N GLN A 153 -14.20 17.54 -8.15
CA GLN A 153 -15.18 18.64 -8.10
C GLN A 153 -14.53 20.03 -8.08
N ASN A 154 -13.20 20.12 -8.17
CA ASN A 154 -12.44 21.35 -8.09
C ASN A 154 -12.69 22.18 -6.81
N LYS A 155 -12.85 21.51 -5.67
CA LYS A 155 -13.14 22.12 -4.36
C LYS A 155 -11.95 22.00 -3.40
N LYS A 156 -11.83 22.96 -2.49
CA LYS A 156 -10.90 22.87 -1.35
C LYS A 156 -11.41 21.84 -0.35
N ILE A 157 -10.52 21.41 0.54
CA ILE A 157 -10.86 20.62 1.72
C ILE A 157 -10.51 21.38 2.98
N LYS A 158 -11.21 21.06 4.06
CA LYS A 158 -10.81 21.42 5.42
C LYS A 158 -10.58 20.18 6.27
N PHE A 159 -9.58 20.21 7.13
CA PHE A 159 -9.25 19.09 8.02
C PHE A 159 -8.50 19.57 9.26
N GLN A 160 -8.51 18.77 10.32
CA GLN A 160 -7.62 18.92 11.46
C GLN A 160 -6.43 17.96 11.30
N TYR A 161 -5.28 18.30 11.88
CA TYR A 161 -4.06 17.52 11.71
C TYR A 161 -3.40 17.25 13.05
N TYR A 162 -3.09 15.99 13.36
CA TYR A 162 -2.48 15.62 14.63
C TYR A 162 -0.99 15.26 14.51
N GLN A 163 -0.31 15.30 15.65
CA GLN A 163 1.04 14.80 15.87
C GLN A 163 1.06 13.95 17.14
N TRP A 164 2.11 13.15 17.31
CA TRP A 164 2.33 12.40 18.54
C TRP A 164 3.07 13.26 19.54
N ASN A 165 2.58 13.33 20.78
CA ASN A 165 3.30 13.96 21.88
C ASN A 165 4.27 12.96 22.54
N VAL A 166 5.06 13.42 23.53
CA VAL A 166 6.04 12.57 24.26
C VAL A 166 5.40 11.42 25.05
N LYS A 167 4.10 11.51 25.34
CA LYS A 167 3.30 10.46 25.99
C LYS A 167 2.74 9.44 24.99
N LYS A 168 3.04 9.60 23.70
CA LYS A 168 2.48 8.80 22.58
C LYS A 168 0.97 8.95 22.43
N GLU A 169 0.44 10.11 22.81
CA GLU A 169 -0.97 10.46 22.62
C GLU A 169 -1.11 11.38 21.40
N PRO A 170 -2.23 11.29 20.65
CA PRO A 170 -2.49 12.19 19.54
C PRO A 170 -2.80 13.60 20.07
N GLU A 171 -2.04 14.59 19.60
CA GLU A 171 -2.19 16.01 19.92
C GLU A 171 -2.46 16.79 18.63
N LEU A 172 -3.52 17.59 18.62
CA LEU A 172 -3.85 18.42 17.46
C LEU A 172 -2.83 19.55 17.28
N ARG A 173 -2.32 19.72 16.05
CA ARG A 173 -1.46 20.85 15.70
C ARG A 173 -2.24 22.16 15.73
N HIS A 174 -1.51 23.25 16.00
CA HIS A 174 -2.06 24.62 16.04
C HIS A 174 -3.32 24.73 16.89
N GLY A 175 -3.38 24.02 18.03
CA GLY A 175 -4.53 24.04 18.94
C GLY A 175 -5.82 23.49 18.34
N GLY A 176 -5.73 22.65 17.29
CA GLY A 176 -6.92 22.10 16.62
C GLY A 176 -7.51 22.98 15.53
N ALA A 177 -6.79 24.00 15.07
CA ALA A 177 -7.23 24.79 13.92
C ALA A 177 -7.44 23.91 12.67
N TYR A 178 -8.47 24.25 11.90
CA TYR A 178 -8.70 23.65 10.60
C TYR A 178 -7.70 24.21 9.58
N TYR A 179 -7.08 23.30 8.85
CA TYR A 179 -6.34 23.60 7.63
C TYR A 179 -7.34 23.77 6.49
N HIS A 180 -7.10 24.73 5.60
CA HIS A 180 -7.89 24.95 4.39
C HIS A 180 -6.95 24.83 3.21
N ILE A 181 -7.04 23.73 2.47
CA ILE A 181 -6.05 23.36 1.46
C ILE A 181 -6.75 23.08 0.14
N SER A 182 -6.13 23.53 -0.95
CA SER A 182 -6.54 23.16 -2.30
C SER A 182 -5.85 21.84 -2.69
N PRO A 183 -6.54 20.69 -2.71
CA PRO A 183 -5.90 19.42 -2.99
C PRO A 183 -5.61 19.28 -4.48
N TRP A 184 -4.38 18.91 -4.87
CA TRP A 184 -4.00 18.78 -6.28
C TRP A 184 -3.59 17.35 -6.67
N GLY A 185 -3.11 16.55 -5.72
CA GLY A 185 -2.80 15.16 -5.96
C GLY A 185 -2.68 14.34 -4.68
N LEU A 186 -2.75 13.03 -4.84
CA LEU A 186 -2.38 12.06 -3.83
C LEU A 186 -1.16 11.28 -4.34
N LEU A 187 -0.17 11.11 -3.47
CA LEU A 187 1.04 10.36 -3.78
C LEU A 187 1.24 9.27 -2.73
N TRP A 188 1.47 8.05 -3.18
CA TRP A 188 1.88 6.95 -2.31
C TRP A 188 3.41 6.90 -2.23
N ASP A 189 3.96 7.07 -1.03
CA ASP A 189 5.40 7.05 -0.79
C ASP A 189 5.73 6.46 0.59
N HIS A 190 6.77 5.62 0.65
CA HIS A 190 7.17 4.91 1.87
C HIS A 190 5.98 4.34 2.67
N GLU A 191 5.08 3.62 1.99
CA GLU A 191 3.88 2.96 2.54
C GLU A 191 2.79 3.90 3.12
N ASN A 192 2.77 5.17 2.73
CA ASN A 192 1.76 6.13 3.19
C ASN A 192 1.23 7.00 2.04
N TYR A 193 -0.05 7.38 2.11
CA TYR A 193 -0.60 8.44 1.25
C TYR A 193 -0.22 9.82 1.77
N TYR A 194 0.24 10.67 0.86
CA TYR A 194 0.48 12.08 1.05
C TYR A 194 -0.45 12.88 0.14
N LEU A 195 -1.19 13.80 0.74
CA LEU A 195 -1.85 14.88 0.03
C LEU A 195 -0.81 15.90 -0.41
N ILE A 196 -0.80 16.19 -1.70
CA ILE A 196 -0.12 17.33 -2.30
C ILE A 196 -1.17 18.41 -2.50
N GLY A 197 -1.04 19.51 -1.76
CA GLY A 197 -2.03 20.58 -1.79
C GLY A 197 -1.41 21.95 -1.68
N TYR A 198 -2.08 22.94 -2.26
CA TYR A 198 -1.68 24.34 -2.17
C TYR A 198 -2.29 24.97 -0.91
N ASP A 199 -1.43 25.54 -0.06
CA ASP A 199 -1.80 26.31 1.11
C ASP A 199 -1.80 27.79 0.76
N SER A 200 -2.98 28.34 0.57
CA SER A 200 -3.16 29.73 0.11
C SER A 200 -2.63 30.76 1.08
N ARG A 201 -2.56 30.45 2.38
CA ARG A 201 -2.00 31.38 3.38
C ARG A 201 -0.48 31.43 3.33
N ALA A 202 0.13 30.34 2.90
CA ALA A 202 1.58 30.21 2.79
C ALA A 202 2.09 30.37 1.34
N GLU A 203 1.18 30.55 0.39
CA GLU A 203 1.44 30.66 -1.06
C GLU A 203 2.37 29.59 -1.61
N GLN A 204 2.23 28.36 -1.11
CA GLN A 204 3.14 27.26 -1.46
C GLN A 204 2.45 25.90 -1.46
N ILE A 205 3.04 24.97 -2.21
CA ILE A 205 2.65 23.56 -2.16
C ILE A 205 3.16 22.92 -0.86
N ARG A 206 2.28 22.21 -0.18
CA ARG A 206 2.53 21.51 1.08
C ARG A 206 2.09 20.05 0.99
N HIS A 207 2.70 19.24 1.85
CA HIS A 207 2.51 17.81 1.90
C HIS A 207 1.93 17.42 3.26
N TYR A 208 0.84 16.66 3.24
CA TYR A 208 0.18 16.19 4.45
C TYR A 208 0.03 14.68 4.39
N ARG A 209 0.45 14.01 5.45
CA ARG A 209 0.19 12.57 5.61
C ARG A 209 -1.28 12.34 5.85
N VAL A 210 -1.94 11.59 4.97
CA VAL A 210 -3.40 11.40 5.04
C VAL A 210 -3.81 10.63 6.29
N ASP A 211 -2.96 9.73 6.80
CA ASP A 211 -3.19 9.02 8.06
C ASP A 211 -3.22 9.94 9.30
N LYS A 212 -2.65 11.15 9.18
CA LYS A 212 -2.63 12.18 10.23
C LYS A 212 -3.73 13.22 10.12
N MET A 213 -4.56 13.14 9.07
CA MET A 213 -5.68 14.03 8.84
C MET A 213 -6.94 13.48 9.54
N LEU A 214 -7.61 14.34 10.29
CA LEU A 214 -8.86 14.05 11.00
C LEU A 214 -9.96 15.00 10.48
N HIS A 215 -11.20 14.55 10.54
CA HIS A 215 -12.38 15.36 10.21
C HIS A 215 -12.25 16.07 8.84
N ILE A 216 -11.80 15.33 7.82
CA ILE A 216 -11.70 15.86 6.47
C ILE A 216 -13.11 16.11 5.94
N LEU A 217 -13.34 17.34 5.47
CA LEU A 217 -14.61 17.77 4.92
C LEU A 217 -14.36 18.54 3.62
N LEU A 218 -15.25 18.34 2.65
CA LEU A 218 -15.30 19.13 1.44
C LEU A 218 -15.70 20.57 1.77
N SER A 219 -15.08 21.55 1.13
CA SER A 219 -15.44 22.96 1.20
C SER A 219 -16.28 23.36 -0.01
N GLU A 220 -17.04 24.45 0.09
CA GLU A 220 -17.68 25.09 -1.07
C GLU A 220 -16.71 26.00 -1.86
N GLU A 221 -15.54 26.31 -1.31
CA GLU A 221 -14.52 27.09 -1.99
C GLU A 221 -13.86 26.30 -3.13
N ILE A 222 -13.61 26.97 -4.25
CA ILE A 222 -12.87 26.40 -5.38
C ILE A 222 -11.37 26.30 -5.07
N ARG A 223 -10.66 25.35 -5.70
CA ARG A 223 -9.21 25.22 -5.54
C ARG A 223 -8.44 26.40 -6.13
N GLU A 224 -7.33 26.71 -5.48
CA GLU A 224 -6.32 27.69 -5.87
C GLU A 224 -4.96 27.02 -6.07
N GLY A 225 -3.98 27.73 -6.66
CA GLY A 225 -2.61 27.23 -6.81
C GLY A 225 -2.37 26.30 -8.00
N LYS A 226 -3.23 26.38 -9.04
CA LYS A 226 -3.09 25.57 -10.26
C LYS A 226 -1.74 25.78 -10.94
N GLU A 227 -1.30 27.03 -11.07
CA GLU A 227 -0.03 27.38 -11.70
C GLU A 227 1.17 26.85 -10.91
N GLU A 228 1.14 26.96 -9.58
CA GLU A 228 2.19 26.40 -8.72
C GLU A 228 2.24 24.87 -8.80
N PHE A 229 1.08 24.21 -8.88
CA PHE A 229 1.04 22.77 -9.07
C PHE A 229 1.53 22.34 -10.44
N GLN A 230 1.23 23.08 -11.51
CA GLN A 230 1.69 22.76 -12.88
C GLN A 230 3.22 22.83 -13.03
N LYS A 231 3.91 23.58 -12.17
CA LYS A 231 5.38 23.60 -12.11
C LYS A 231 5.97 22.30 -11.53
N ILE A 232 5.13 21.46 -10.89
CA ILE A 232 5.55 20.20 -10.29
C ILE A 232 5.37 19.07 -11.31
N ASP A 233 6.47 18.49 -11.76
CA ASP A 233 6.44 17.19 -12.41
C ASP A 233 6.36 16.09 -11.34
N MET A 234 5.15 15.55 -11.16
CA MET A 234 4.84 14.53 -10.16
C MET A 234 5.68 13.26 -10.30
N ALA A 235 6.06 12.88 -11.54
CA ALA A 235 6.85 11.69 -11.79
C ALA A 235 8.32 11.87 -11.37
N SER A 236 8.89 13.07 -11.57
CA SER A 236 10.21 13.39 -11.04
C SER A 236 10.19 13.76 -9.56
N TYR A 237 9.08 14.31 -9.04
CA TYR A 237 8.95 14.74 -7.65
C TYR A 237 9.15 13.60 -6.64
N SER A 238 8.55 12.43 -6.88
CA SER A 238 8.72 11.26 -5.99
C SER A 238 10.15 10.72 -5.99
N LYS A 239 10.84 10.76 -7.14
CA LYS A 239 12.24 10.32 -7.28
C LYS A 239 13.22 11.28 -6.60
N LYS A 240 12.96 12.59 -6.72
CA LYS A 240 13.82 13.67 -6.20
C LYS A 240 13.66 13.90 -4.70
N SER A 241 12.50 13.57 -4.14
CA SER A 241 12.21 13.74 -2.72
C SER A 241 12.63 12.52 -1.89
N PHE A 242 13.14 12.79 -0.69
CA PHE A 242 13.45 11.76 0.29
C PHE A 242 12.44 11.87 1.44
N GLY A 243 11.41 11.01 1.42
CA GLY A 243 10.37 10.92 2.44
C GLY A 243 9.39 12.11 2.43
N MET A 244 9.10 12.69 1.26
CA MET A 244 8.22 13.87 1.08
C MET A 244 8.67 15.13 1.85
N PHE A 245 9.95 15.19 2.22
CA PHE A 245 10.55 16.41 2.75
C PHE A 245 10.96 17.31 1.60
N GLY A 246 10.46 18.54 1.63
CA GLY A 246 10.89 19.58 0.71
C GLY A 246 12.37 19.93 0.89
N GLY A 247 12.93 20.59 -0.11
CA GLY A 247 14.31 21.06 -0.12
C GLY A 247 14.58 21.83 -1.40
N LYS A 248 15.74 22.51 -1.46
CA LYS A 248 16.15 23.14 -2.70
C LYS A 248 16.57 22.05 -3.67
N GLU A 249 15.96 22.03 -4.85
CA GLU A 249 16.40 21.16 -5.93
C GLU A 249 17.79 21.56 -6.39
N GLN A 250 18.74 20.64 -6.31
CA GLN A 250 20.11 20.83 -6.74
C GLN A 250 20.66 19.54 -7.35
N SER A 251 21.48 19.68 -8.40
CA SER A 251 22.26 18.57 -8.92
C SER A 251 23.42 18.27 -7.98
N VAL A 252 23.45 17.06 -7.43
CA VAL A 252 24.45 16.58 -6.47
C VAL A 252 25.30 15.51 -7.12
N LYS A 253 26.62 15.64 -7.03
CA LYS A 253 27.56 14.61 -7.46
C LYS A 253 27.97 13.75 -6.27
N LEU A 254 27.82 12.45 -6.42
CA LEU A 254 28.29 11.43 -5.49
C LEU A 254 29.54 10.76 -6.04
N LEU A 255 30.50 10.44 -5.17
CA LEU A 255 31.52 9.42 -5.43
C LEU A 255 31.10 8.17 -4.68
N VAL A 256 31.05 7.03 -5.38
CA VAL A 256 30.42 5.80 -4.92
C VAL A 256 31.32 4.61 -5.26
N GLU A 257 31.51 3.70 -4.32
CA GLU A 257 32.20 2.43 -4.54
C GLU A 257 31.41 1.55 -5.52
N ASN A 258 32.11 0.83 -6.41
CA ASN A 258 31.50 0.02 -7.47
C ASN A 258 30.49 -1.01 -6.95
N SER A 259 30.70 -1.52 -5.72
CA SER A 259 29.80 -2.45 -5.03
C SER A 259 28.39 -1.89 -4.80
N LEU A 260 28.22 -0.56 -4.76
CA LEU A 260 26.94 0.11 -4.56
C LEU A 260 26.23 0.53 -5.86
N ALA A 261 26.71 0.12 -7.05
CA ALA A 261 26.07 0.45 -8.32
C ALA A 261 24.59 0.06 -8.34
N GLY A 262 24.24 -1.13 -7.85
CA GLY A 262 22.84 -1.59 -7.73
C GLY A 262 21.98 -0.65 -6.90
N VAL A 263 22.49 -0.18 -5.75
CA VAL A 263 21.76 0.75 -4.86
C VAL A 263 21.47 2.08 -5.55
N ILE A 264 22.41 2.58 -6.37
CA ILE A 264 22.20 3.81 -7.14
C ILE A 264 21.16 3.60 -8.24
N VAL A 265 21.22 2.48 -8.99
CA VAL A 265 20.23 2.14 -10.02
C VAL A 265 18.84 1.96 -9.42
N ASP A 266 18.70 1.25 -8.31
CA ASP A 266 17.41 1.01 -7.67
C ASP A 266 16.79 2.32 -7.15
N ARG A 267 17.62 3.26 -6.70
CA ARG A 267 17.15 4.54 -6.17
C ARG A 267 16.80 5.54 -7.26
N PHE A 268 17.62 5.68 -8.29
CA PHE A 268 17.53 6.76 -9.27
C PHE A 268 17.12 6.30 -10.68
N GLY A 269 17.03 4.99 -10.91
CA GLY A 269 16.75 4.38 -12.20
C GLY A 269 17.99 4.10 -13.01
N LYS A 270 17.82 3.37 -14.13
CA LYS A 270 18.91 2.98 -15.04
C LYS A 270 19.43 4.11 -15.92
N ASP A 271 18.71 5.23 -16.00
CA ASP A 271 19.06 6.37 -16.86
C ASP A 271 20.20 7.23 -16.27
N VAL A 272 20.60 7.00 -15.02
CA VAL A 272 21.69 7.74 -14.39
C VAL A 272 23.04 7.37 -15.02
N MET A 273 23.80 8.39 -15.40
CA MET A 273 25.13 8.20 -15.95
C MET A 273 26.14 7.93 -14.82
N MET A 274 26.70 6.71 -14.81
CA MET A 274 27.80 6.33 -13.92
C MET A 274 29.12 6.48 -14.67
N ILE A 275 29.98 7.38 -14.20
CA ILE A 275 31.25 7.70 -14.84
C ILE A 275 32.37 7.14 -13.96
N PRO A 276 33.20 6.19 -14.45
CA PRO A 276 34.34 5.66 -13.69
C PRO A 276 35.23 6.80 -13.15
N ALA A 277 35.56 6.74 -11.88
CA ALA A 277 36.42 7.71 -11.20
C ALA A 277 37.83 7.13 -10.97
N ASP A 278 37.89 5.86 -10.59
CA ASP A 278 39.09 5.05 -10.44
C ASP A 278 38.74 3.54 -10.57
N ALA A 279 39.64 2.65 -10.15
CA ALA A 279 39.44 1.20 -10.25
C ALA A 279 38.27 0.70 -9.38
N ASP A 280 38.00 1.36 -8.26
CA ASP A 280 37.06 0.90 -7.23
C ASP A 280 35.82 1.80 -7.12
N HIS A 281 35.81 2.96 -7.79
CA HIS A 281 34.74 3.95 -7.67
C HIS A 281 34.25 4.51 -9.01
N PHE A 282 33.00 4.97 -8.99
CA PHE A 282 32.39 5.80 -10.01
C PHE A 282 31.83 7.09 -9.41
N THR A 283 31.62 8.09 -10.26
CA THR A 283 30.82 9.27 -9.94
C THR A 283 29.47 9.23 -10.64
N VAL A 284 28.45 9.75 -9.96
CA VAL A 284 27.11 9.90 -10.50
C VAL A 284 26.57 11.28 -10.12
N SER A 285 25.92 11.96 -11.07
CA SER A 285 25.21 13.21 -10.83
C SER A 285 23.71 12.93 -10.79
N VAL A 286 23.07 13.31 -9.69
CA VAL A 286 21.64 13.12 -9.46
C VAL A 286 20.99 14.43 -9.06
N ASP A 287 19.81 14.71 -9.61
CA ASP A 287 19.00 15.85 -9.20
C ASP A 287 18.13 15.43 -8.01
N VAL A 288 18.27 16.15 -6.90
CA VAL A 288 17.58 15.83 -5.64
C VAL A 288 17.13 17.10 -4.93
N GLN A 289 16.09 16.98 -4.11
CA GLN A 289 15.79 17.99 -3.10
C GLN A 289 16.74 17.80 -1.93
N VAL A 290 17.71 18.71 -1.78
CA VAL A 290 18.71 18.63 -0.70
C VAL A 290 18.01 18.86 0.64
N SER A 291 17.77 17.76 1.36
CA SER A 291 17.09 17.71 2.66
C SER A 291 17.91 16.94 3.69
N SER A 292 17.51 16.99 4.96
CA SER A 292 18.17 16.21 6.01
C SER A 292 18.05 14.70 5.76
N GLN A 293 16.97 14.24 5.12
CA GLN A 293 16.70 12.86 4.75
C GLN A 293 17.59 12.39 3.61
N PHE A 294 17.81 13.22 2.58
CA PHE A 294 18.78 12.91 1.53
C PHE A 294 20.18 12.71 2.12
N ILE A 295 20.62 13.63 2.99
CA ILE A 295 21.93 13.52 3.65
C ILE A 295 22.00 12.25 4.52
N SER A 296 20.94 11.95 5.28
CA SER A 296 20.90 10.73 6.10
C SER A 296 20.90 9.45 5.27
N TRP A 297 20.28 9.45 4.09
CA TRP A 297 20.34 8.32 3.16
C TRP A 297 21.77 8.09 2.67
N VAL A 298 22.51 9.15 2.31
CA VAL A 298 23.93 9.03 1.96
C VAL A 298 24.74 8.49 3.14
N PHE A 299 24.48 8.94 4.37
CA PHE A 299 25.16 8.42 5.56
C PHE A 299 24.89 6.94 5.82
N ALA A 300 23.71 6.44 5.47
CA ALA A 300 23.37 5.02 5.61
C ALA A 300 24.22 4.12 4.70
N LEU A 301 24.80 4.65 3.63
CA LEU A 301 25.75 3.96 2.76
C LEU A 301 27.16 3.89 3.36
N GLY A 302 27.38 4.47 4.55
CA GLY A 302 28.64 4.45 5.26
C GLY A 302 29.77 5.16 4.51
N SER A 303 30.98 4.61 4.58
CA SER A 303 32.16 5.15 3.91
C SER A 303 32.20 4.89 2.40
N GLN A 304 31.28 4.08 1.88
CA GLN A 304 31.26 3.63 0.48
C GLN A 304 30.64 4.66 -0.47
N ALA A 305 30.00 5.71 0.05
CA ALA A 305 29.48 6.81 -0.75
C ALA A 305 29.70 8.16 -0.08
N LYS A 306 30.02 9.19 -0.87
CA LYS A 306 30.17 10.57 -0.37
C LYS A 306 29.67 11.60 -1.36
N ILE A 307 29.09 12.69 -0.85
CA ILE A 307 28.75 13.87 -1.64
C ILE A 307 30.03 14.66 -1.92
N VAL A 308 30.34 14.90 -3.20
CA VAL A 308 31.54 15.65 -3.64
C VAL A 308 31.22 17.01 -4.27
N SER A 309 29.99 17.25 -4.71
CA SER A 309 29.53 18.52 -5.28
C SER A 309 28.01 18.68 -5.12
N PRO A 310 27.45 19.90 -5.00
CA PRO A 310 28.13 21.19 -4.96
C PRO A 310 28.69 21.56 -3.58
N LYS A 311 29.64 22.50 -3.55
CA LYS A 311 30.38 22.90 -2.32
C LYS A 311 29.45 23.31 -1.17
N ASN A 312 28.33 23.96 -1.47
CA ASN A 312 27.35 24.33 -0.46
C ASN A 312 26.73 23.10 0.23
N VAL A 313 26.46 22.02 -0.50
CA VAL A 313 25.91 20.76 0.04
C VAL A 313 27.00 20.02 0.83
N VAL A 314 28.23 19.97 0.31
CA VAL A 314 29.38 19.40 1.03
C VAL A 314 29.57 20.10 2.39
N ASN A 315 29.46 21.43 2.42
CA ASN A 315 29.57 22.20 3.66
C ASN A 315 28.39 21.94 4.62
N GLN A 316 27.16 21.71 4.12
CA GLN A 316 26.03 21.29 4.96
C GLN A 316 26.28 19.93 5.60
N VAL A 317 26.82 18.98 4.83
CA VAL A 317 27.19 17.64 5.32
C VAL A 317 28.26 17.74 6.41
N ARG A 318 29.34 18.51 6.19
CA ARG A 318 30.41 18.72 7.18
C ARG A 318 29.88 19.26 8.50
N LYS A 319 29.07 20.33 8.46
CA LYS A 319 28.43 20.90 9.65
C LYS A 319 27.54 19.89 10.38
N LYS A 320 26.86 19.00 9.65
CA LYS A 320 26.03 17.95 10.25
C LYS A 320 26.89 16.88 10.93
N ILE A 321 28.02 16.50 10.32
CA ILE A 321 28.98 15.55 10.91
C ILE A 321 29.62 16.14 12.17
N GLU A 322 30.05 17.40 12.14
CA GLU A 322 30.63 18.10 13.31
C GLU A 322 29.67 18.05 14.50
N LYS A 323 28.40 18.42 14.29
CA LYS A 323 27.37 18.36 15.33
C LYS A 323 27.11 16.95 15.84
N LEU A 324 27.10 15.95 14.95
CA LEU A 324 26.94 14.55 15.35
C LEU A 324 28.15 14.10 16.17
N ALA A 325 29.36 14.43 15.76
CA ALA A 325 30.59 14.10 16.49
C ALA A 325 30.58 14.75 17.89
N GLU A 326 30.19 16.02 18.00
CA GLU A 326 30.01 16.70 19.30
C GLU A 326 28.99 15.99 20.20
N GLN A 327 27.86 15.53 19.64
CA GLN A 327 26.82 14.83 20.39
C GLN A 327 27.27 13.48 20.95
N TYR A 328 28.20 12.81 20.27
CA TYR A 328 28.73 11.50 20.66
C TYR A 328 30.17 11.54 21.20
N ALA A 329 30.72 12.74 21.40
CA ALA A 329 32.00 12.92 22.06
C ALA A 329 31.84 12.52 23.53
N LEU A 330 32.14 11.26 23.85
CA LEU A 330 32.23 10.80 25.23
C LEU A 330 33.30 11.66 25.96
N PRO A 331 33.06 12.09 27.21
CA PRO A 331 34.17 12.43 28.08
C PRO A 331 35.11 11.21 28.08
N ILE A 332 36.40 11.44 27.88
CA ILE A 332 37.40 10.37 27.97
C ILE A 332 37.28 9.78 29.38
N GLU A 333 36.62 8.63 29.51
CA GLU A 333 36.72 7.84 30.72
C GLU A 333 38.17 7.40 30.82
N ASN A 334 38.91 8.04 31.73
CA ASN A 334 40.24 7.62 32.12
C ASN A 334 40.13 6.15 32.55
N ARG A 335 40.51 5.23 31.65
CA ARG A 335 40.83 3.85 32.01
C ARG A 335 41.96 3.90 33.02
N ARG A 336 41.61 3.90 34.30
CA ARG A 336 42.47 3.31 35.32
C ARG A 336 42.27 1.81 35.21
N GLU A 337 43.03 1.21 34.31
CA GLU A 337 43.39 -0.21 34.45
C GLU A 337 44.28 -0.30 35.69
N ASN A 338 43.77 -0.97 36.73
CA ASN A 338 44.54 -1.55 37.82
C ASN A 338 44.21 -3.04 37.85
#